data_AF-P20809-F1
#
_entry.id   AF-P20809-F1
#
_cell.length_a   1.000
_cell.length_b   1.000
_cell.length_c   1.000
_cell.angle_alpha   90.00
_cell.angle_beta   90.00
_cell.angle_gamma   90.00
#
_symmetry.space_group_name_H-M   'P 1'
#
loop_
_entity.id
_entity.type
_entity.pdbx_description
1 polymer ?
#
loop_
_entity_poly.entity_id
_entity_poly.type
_entity_poly.pdbx_seq_one_letter_code
_entity_poly.pdbx_strand_id
1 'polypeptide(L)'
;MNCVCRLVLVVLSLWPDTAVAPGPPPGPPRVSPDPRAELDSTVLLTRSLLADTRQLAAQLRDKFPADGDHNLDSLPTLAMSAGALGALQLPGVLTRLRADLLSYLRHVQWLRRAGGSSLKTLEPELGTLQARLDRLLRRLQLLMSRLALPQPPPDPPAPPLAPPSSAWGGIRAAHAILGGLHLTLDWAVRGLLLLKTRL
;
A
#
# COMPACT_ATOMS: atom_id res chain seq x y z
N MET A 1 48.83 -5.27 47.86
CA MET A 1 48.39 -6.69 48.00
C MET A 1 47.36 -7.09 46.92
N ASN A 2 47.46 -6.56 45.68
CA ASN A 2 46.43 -6.75 44.63
C ASN A 2 46.93 -7.40 43.33
N CYS A 3 48.23 -7.76 43.24
CA CYS A 3 48.81 -8.31 42.00
C CYS A 3 48.53 -9.81 41.80
N VAL A 4 48.31 -10.57 42.88
CA VAL A 4 48.11 -12.02 42.80
C VAL A 4 46.71 -12.36 42.25
N CYS A 5 45.71 -11.52 42.51
CA CYS A 5 44.35 -11.72 42.00
C CYS A 5 44.22 -11.59 40.47
N ARG A 6 45.08 -10.81 39.80
CA ARG A 6 45.01 -10.64 38.34
C ARG A 6 45.58 -11.83 37.57
N LEU A 7 46.56 -12.55 38.13
CA LEU A 7 47.11 -13.76 37.50
C LEU A 7 46.18 -14.97 37.63
N VAL A 8 45.45 -15.08 38.75
CA VAL A 8 44.43 -16.14 38.94
C VAL A 8 43.26 -15.95 37.98
N LEU A 9 42.86 -14.71 37.69
CA LEU A 9 41.79 -14.41 36.73
C LEU A 9 42.17 -14.70 35.27
N VAL A 10 43.43 -14.52 34.89
CA VAL A 10 43.91 -14.82 33.53
C VAL A 10 44.06 -16.33 33.30
N VAL A 11 44.46 -17.09 34.32
CA VAL A 11 44.54 -18.56 34.24
C VAL A 11 43.16 -19.21 34.22
N LEU A 12 42.17 -18.65 34.93
CA LEU A 12 40.77 -19.11 34.87
C LEU A 12 40.07 -18.82 33.54
N SER A 13 40.54 -17.83 32.76
CA SER A 13 40.01 -17.53 31.43
C SER A 13 40.55 -18.44 30.30
N LEU A 14 41.39 -19.43 30.63
CA LEU A 14 42.07 -20.31 29.67
C LEU A 14 41.58 -21.77 29.70
N TRP A 15 40.49 -22.07 30.42
CA TRP A 15 39.86 -23.39 30.33
C TRP A 15 38.71 -23.41 29.32
N PRO A 16 38.80 -24.27 28.28
CA PRO A 16 37.74 -24.46 27.31
C PRO A 16 36.71 -25.38 27.96
N ASP A 17 35.73 -24.82 28.65
CA ASP A 17 34.69 -25.65 29.24
C ASP A 17 33.65 -26.04 28.17
N THR A 18 33.99 -27.15 27.53
CA THR A 18 33.11 -28.06 26.82
C THR A 18 31.97 -28.51 27.73
N ALA A 19 30.95 -27.67 27.90
CA ALA A 19 29.65 -28.06 28.41
C ALA A 19 28.60 -27.72 27.35
N VAL A 20 28.40 -28.69 26.44
CA VAL A 20 27.31 -28.71 25.46
C VAL A 20 25.99 -28.81 26.23
N ALA A 21 25.41 -27.69 26.60
CA ALA A 21 23.98 -27.63 26.85
C ALA A 21 23.28 -27.82 25.49
N PRO A 22 22.32 -28.76 25.35
CA PRO A 22 21.51 -28.81 24.15
C PRO A 22 20.65 -27.55 24.14
N GLY A 23 21.12 -26.52 23.44
CA GLY A 23 20.30 -25.38 23.06
C GLY A 23 19.06 -25.88 22.31
N PRO A 24 17.92 -25.18 22.39
CA PRO A 24 16.74 -25.55 21.64
C PRO A 24 17.15 -25.73 20.17
N PRO A 25 16.61 -26.75 19.47
CA PRO A 25 16.98 -26.99 18.09
C PRO A 25 16.81 -25.69 17.30
N PRO A 26 17.75 -25.35 16.40
CA PRO A 26 17.56 -24.20 15.52
C PRO A 26 16.18 -24.37 14.89
N GLY A 27 15.27 -23.43 15.20
CA GLY A 27 13.94 -23.43 14.61
C GLY A 27 14.10 -23.55 13.09
N PRO A 28 13.13 -24.21 12.40
CA PRO A 28 13.25 -24.44 10.97
C PRO A 28 13.64 -23.12 10.29
N PRO A 29 14.56 -23.13 9.31
CA PRO A 29 14.96 -21.92 8.62
C PRO A 29 13.67 -21.23 8.18
N ARG A 30 13.46 -19.98 8.60
CA ARG A 30 12.27 -19.21 8.19
C ARG A 30 12.31 -19.21 6.66
N VAL A 31 11.50 -20.07 6.06
CA VAL A 31 11.40 -20.21 4.61
C VAL A 31 11.08 -18.81 4.11
N SER A 32 12.02 -18.22 3.39
CA SER A 32 11.83 -16.90 2.80
C SER A 32 10.54 -16.98 1.97
N PRO A 33 9.51 -16.21 2.29
CA PRO A 33 8.21 -16.36 1.67
C PRO A 33 8.36 -16.16 0.16
N ASP A 34 7.82 -17.10 -0.61
CA ASP A 34 7.88 -17.09 -2.07
C ASP A 34 7.32 -15.75 -2.60
N PRO A 35 8.11 -14.96 -3.34
CA PRO A 35 7.65 -13.69 -3.89
C PRO A 35 6.42 -13.85 -4.78
N ARG A 36 6.22 -15.01 -5.42
CA ARG A 36 5.01 -15.29 -6.21
C ARG A 36 3.76 -15.42 -5.33
N ALA A 37 3.87 -16.09 -4.18
CA ALA A 37 2.76 -16.20 -3.22
C ALA A 37 2.39 -14.83 -2.61
N GLU A 38 3.39 -13.97 -2.37
CA GLU A 38 3.17 -12.61 -1.91
C GLU A 38 2.47 -11.73 -2.96
N LEU A 39 2.84 -11.87 -4.23
CA LEU A 39 2.15 -11.23 -5.35
C LEU A 39 0.72 -11.72 -5.48
N ASP A 40 0.48 -13.03 -5.41
CA ASP A 40 -0.88 -13.59 -5.51
C ASP A 40 -1.79 -13.04 -4.42
N SER A 41 -1.31 -12.99 -3.18
CA SER A 41 -2.03 -12.37 -2.07
C SER A 41 -2.27 -10.88 -2.31
N THR A 42 -1.31 -10.16 -2.88
CA THR A 42 -1.45 -8.73 -3.21
C THR A 42 -2.47 -8.52 -4.34
N VAL A 43 -2.48 -9.38 -5.37
CA VAL A 43 -3.47 -9.37 -6.46
C VAL A 43 -4.86 -9.62 -5.92
N LEU A 44 -5.04 -10.62 -5.04
CA LEU A 44 -6.34 -10.91 -4.42
C LEU A 44 -6.86 -9.72 -3.60
N LEU A 45 -6.00 -9.10 -2.79
CA LEU A 45 -6.37 -7.90 -2.04
C LEU A 45 -6.74 -6.73 -2.96
N THR A 46 -6.00 -6.54 -4.05
CA THR A 46 -6.26 -5.49 -5.04
C THR A 46 -7.60 -5.73 -5.75
N ARG A 47 -7.91 -6.98 -6.13
CA ARG A 47 -9.20 -7.35 -6.74
C ARG A 47 -10.38 -7.16 -5.79
N SER A 48 -10.21 -7.53 -4.52
CA SER A 48 -11.23 -7.27 -3.49
C SER A 48 -11.51 -5.78 -3.36
N LEU A 49 -10.45 -4.95 -3.29
CA LEU A 49 -10.58 -3.51 -3.18
C LEU A 49 -11.21 -2.88 -4.44
N LEU A 50 -10.89 -3.41 -5.62
CA LEU A 50 -11.51 -3.03 -6.88
C LEU A 50 -13.02 -3.28 -6.86
N ALA A 51 -13.44 -4.44 -6.38
CA ALA A 51 -14.85 -4.79 -6.24
C ALA A 51 -15.58 -3.85 -5.26
N ASP A 52 -14.98 -3.58 -4.10
CA ASP A 52 -15.53 -2.61 -3.12
C ASP A 52 -15.67 -1.21 -3.74
N THR A 53 -14.64 -0.76 -4.45
CA THR A 53 -14.62 0.56 -5.11
C THR A 53 -15.72 0.66 -6.16
N ARG A 54 -15.90 -0.38 -6.98
CA ARG A 54 -16.97 -0.47 -7.98
C ARG A 54 -18.36 -0.44 -7.34
N GLN A 55 -18.57 -1.20 -6.26
CA GLN A 55 -19.84 -1.20 -5.54
C GLN A 55 -20.16 0.19 -4.98
N LEU A 56 -19.16 0.84 -4.36
CA LEU A 56 -19.34 2.15 -3.78
C LEU A 56 -19.58 3.23 -4.84
N ALA A 57 -18.90 3.16 -5.99
CA ALA A 57 -19.15 4.05 -7.12
C ALA A 57 -20.56 3.87 -7.69
N ALA A 58 -21.06 2.62 -7.76
CA ALA A 58 -22.43 2.35 -8.18
C ALA A 58 -23.46 2.91 -7.18
N GLN A 59 -23.23 2.74 -5.87
CA GLN A 59 -24.07 3.31 -4.81
C GLN A 59 -24.07 4.85 -4.85
N LEU A 60 -22.92 5.47 -5.11
CA LEU A 60 -22.82 6.93 -5.26
C LEU A 60 -23.64 7.41 -6.46
N ARG A 61 -23.54 6.74 -7.62
CA ARG A 61 -24.30 7.08 -8.83
C ARG A 61 -25.80 6.87 -8.69
N ASP A 62 -26.23 5.86 -7.97
CA ASP A 62 -27.64 5.61 -7.67
C ASP A 62 -28.26 6.76 -6.84
N LYS A 63 -27.54 7.24 -5.84
CA LYS A 63 -27.98 8.36 -4.97
C LYS A 63 -27.79 9.73 -5.61
N PHE A 64 -26.71 9.90 -6.36
CA PHE A 64 -26.32 11.15 -6.99
C PHE A 64 -25.88 10.89 -8.43
N PRO A 65 -26.84 10.80 -9.36
CA PRO A 65 -26.55 10.63 -10.78
C PRO A 65 -25.60 11.73 -11.26
N ALA A 66 -24.52 11.32 -11.91
CA ALA A 66 -23.53 12.22 -12.48
C ALA A 66 -23.56 12.10 -14.01
N ASP A 67 -23.75 13.23 -14.67
CA ASP A 67 -23.56 13.33 -16.12
C ASP A 67 -22.10 13.69 -16.41
N GLY A 68 -21.45 12.85 -17.21
CA GLY A 68 -20.09 13.04 -17.70
C GLY A 68 -18.98 12.54 -16.76
N ASP A 69 -17.77 12.50 -17.30
CA ASP A 69 -16.58 12.15 -16.53
C ASP A 69 -16.16 13.32 -15.65
N HIS A 70 -15.97 13.05 -14.36
CA HIS A 70 -15.52 14.04 -13.38
C HIS A 70 -14.04 13.83 -13.09
N ASN A 71 -13.24 14.90 -13.18
CA ASN A 71 -11.82 14.91 -12.87
C ASN A 71 -11.52 15.93 -11.78
N LEU A 72 -10.45 15.69 -11.02
CA LEU A 72 -9.88 16.64 -10.06
C LEU A 72 -8.40 16.83 -10.39
N ASP A 73 -7.96 18.08 -10.45
CA ASP A 73 -6.57 18.42 -10.77
C ASP A 73 -5.57 17.88 -9.72
N SER A 74 -6.04 17.57 -8.51
CA SER A 74 -5.23 17.01 -7.42
C SER A 74 -5.06 15.49 -7.50
N LEU A 75 -5.80 14.79 -8.36
CA LEU A 75 -5.69 13.34 -8.53
C LEU A 75 -4.49 12.97 -9.42
N PRO A 76 -3.85 11.82 -9.17
CA PRO A 76 -2.75 11.37 -10.01
C PRO A 76 -3.25 11.05 -11.42
N THR A 77 -2.54 11.55 -12.44
CA THR A 77 -2.75 11.11 -13.82
C THR A 77 -2.31 9.65 -13.96
N LEU A 78 -3.25 8.78 -14.31
CA LEU A 78 -2.96 7.37 -14.52
C LEU A 78 -2.10 7.21 -15.77
N ALA A 79 -0.87 6.73 -15.58
CA ALA A 79 0.00 6.34 -16.69
C ALA A 79 -0.53 5.03 -17.28
N MET A 80 -1.52 5.12 -18.18
CA MET A 80 -2.24 4.01 -18.83
C MET A 80 -1.37 3.08 -19.71
N SER A 81 -0.05 3.12 -19.58
CA SER A 81 0.85 2.41 -20.47
C SER A 81 1.11 0.99 -19.97
N ALA A 82 0.16 0.09 -20.25
CA ALA A 82 0.41 -1.35 -20.14
C ALA A 82 1.56 -1.80 -21.07
N GLY A 83 1.74 -1.13 -22.22
CA GLY A 83 2.91 -1.31 -23.07
C GLY A 83 4.21 -0.86 -22.39
N ALA A 84 4.15 0.16 -21.53
CA ALA A 84 5.29 0.55 -20.75
C ALA A 84 5.51 -0.40 -19.57
N LEU A 85 4.51 -1.11 -19.01
CA LEU A 85 4.78 -2.20 -18.04
C LEU A 85 5.73 -3.27 -18.60
N GLY A 86 5.72 -3.48 -19.92
CA GLY A 86 6.69 -4.34 -20.59
C GLY A 86 8.13 -3.78 -20.57
N ALA A 87 8.29 -2.46 -20.69
CA ALA A 87 9.58 -1.76 -20.71
C ALA A 87 10.01 -1.21 -19.34
N LEU A 88 9.08 -1.03 -18.40
CA LEU A 88 9.28 -0.39 -17.12
C LEU A 88 9.99 -1.36 -16.19
N GLN A 89 10.99 -0.81 -15.52
CA GLN A 89 11.69 -1.47 -14.43
C GLN A 89 10.69 -1.72 -13.29
N LEU A 90 10.69 -2.96 -12.79
CA LEU A 90 9.91 -3.44 -11.66
C LEU A 90 9.78 -2.44 -10.48
N PRO A 91 10.86 -1.76 -10.04
CA PRO A 91 10.78 -0.80 -8.95
C PRO A 91 9.93 0.42 -9.27
N GLY A 92 9.98 0.90 -10.52
CA GLY A 92 9.28 2.12 -10.95
C GLY A 92 7.78 1.95 -10.91
N VAL A 93 7.26 0.80 -11.36
CA VAL A 93 5.84 0.47 -11.35
C VAL A 93 5.28 0.44 -9.93
N LEU A 94 5.94 -0.30 -9.03
CA LEU A 94 5.48 -0.43 -7.65
C LEU A 94 5.60 0.88 -6.87
N THR A 95 6.67 1.63 -7.11
CA THR A 95 6.85 2.96 -6.52
C THR A 95 5.75 3.92 -6.95
N ARG A 96 5.45 3.97 -8.26
CA ARG A 96 4.40 4.83 -8.79
C ARG A 96 3.02 4.41 -8.29
N LEU A 97 2.71 3.12 -8.32
CA LEU A 97 1.44 2.60 -7.82
C LEU A 97 1.22 2.98 -6.35
N ARG A 98 2.26 2.89 -5.52
CA ARG A 98 2.17 3.31 -4.11
C ARG A 98 1.92 4.80 -3.96
N ALA A 99 2.61 5.64 -4.73
CA ALA A 99 2.39 7.09 -4.71
C ALA A 99 0.95 7.44 -5.11
N ASP A 100 0.44 6.81 -6.17
CA ASP A 100 -0.93 7.03 -6.65
C ASP A 100 -1.97 6.58 -5.60
N LEU A 101 -1.83 5.37 -5.04
CA LEU A 101 -2.73 4.86 -4.00
C LEU A 101 -2.67 5.67 -2.70
N LEU A 102 -1.50 6.20 -2.33
CA LEU A 102 -1.37 7.12 -1.20
C LEU A 102 -2.11 8.44 -1.48
N SER A 103 -2.06 8.94 -2.71
CA SER A 103 -2.85 10.10 -3.12
C SER A 103 -4.35 9.82 -2.99
N TYR A 104 -4.84 8.69 -3.51
CA TYR A 104 -6.25 8.29 -3.34
C TYR A 104 -6.66 8.13 -1.88
N LEU A 105 -5.79 7.57 -1.02
CA LEU A 105 -6.07 7.46 0.42
C LEU A 105 -6.33 8.82 1.06
N ARG A 106 -5.50 9.82 0.73
CA ARG A 106 -5.70 11.20 1.21
C ARG A 106 -7.00 11.81 0.70
N HIS A 107 -7.36 11.55 -0.55
CA HIS A 107 -8.60 12.04 -1.14
C HIS A 107 -9.83 11.37 -0.51
N VAL A 108 -9.80 10.07 -0.23
CA VAL A 108 -10.86 9.38 0.52
C VAL A 108 -10.98 9.93 1.94
N GLN A 109 -9.86 10.15 2.64
CA GLN A 109 -9.86 10.79 3.96
C GLN A 109 -10.40 12.23 3.94
N TRP A 110 -10.14 12.97 2.86
CA TRP A 110 -10.67 14.31 2.67
C TRP A 110 -12.18 14.29 2.40
N LEU A 111 -12.67 13.39 1.53
CA LEU A 111 -14.10 13.22 1.26
C LEU A 111 -14.88 12.94 2.55
N ARG A 112 -14.38 12.03 3.39
CA ARG A 112 -15.04 11.66 4.65
C ARG A 112 -15.12 12.83 5.64
N ARG A 113 -14.12 13.71 5.65
CA ARG A 113 -14.03 14.84 6.59
C ARG A 113 -14.73 16.10 6.09
N ALA A 114 -14.58 16.43 4.80
CA ALA A 114 -14.94 17.71 4.21
C ALA A 114 -15.89 17.60 3.00
N GLY A 115 -16.23 16.40 2.55
CA GLY A 115 -17.06 16.19 1.36
C GLY A 115 -18.54 16.56 1.52
N GLY A 116 -18.96 17.03 2.69
CA GLY A 116 -20.31 17.49 2.98
C GLY A 116 -21.22 16.43 3.58
N SER A 117 -22.36 16.86 4.13
CA SER A 117 -23.33 15.97 4.79
C SER A 117 -23.98 14.98 3.83
N SER A 118 -24.13 15.32 2.55
CA SER A 118 -24.70 14.45 1.51
C SER A 118 -23.94 13.12 1.36
N LEU A 119 -22.61 13.15 1.52
CA LEU A 119 -21.75 11.97 1.40
C LEU A 119 -21.74 11.08 2.65
N LYS A 120 -22.34 11.51 3.77
CA LYS A 120 -22.49 10.64 4.97
C LYS A 120 -23.29 9.37 4.67
N THR A 121 -24.10 9.38 3.61
CA THR A 121 -24.85 8.22 3.15
C THR A 121 -23.99 7.11 2.53
N LEU A 122 -22.69 7.35 2.33
CA LEU A 122 -21.70 6.37 1.87
C LEU A 122 -20.84 5.80 3.02
N GLU A 123 -21.15 6.18 4.25
CA GLU A 123 -20.57 5.55 5.44
C GLU A 123 -21.48 4.41 5.90
N PRO A 124 -20.91 3.27 6.35
CA PRO A 124 -19.50 3.04 6.71
C PRO A 124 -18.59 2.54 5.57
N GLU A 125 -19.10 2.44 4.34
CA GLU A 125 -18.38 1.83 3.21
C GLU A 125 -17.12 2.62 2.83
N LEU A 126 -17.17 3.96 2.84
CA LEU A 126 -15.98 4.82 2.62
C LEU A 126 -14.90 4.57 3.68
N GLY A 127 -15.27 4.46 4.95
CA GLY A 127 -14.32 4.11 6.02
C GLY A 127 -13.70 2.72 5.83
N THR A 128 -14.48 1.75 5.38
CA THR A 128 -14.00 0.40 5.08
C THR A 128 -13.05 0.40 3.90
N LEU A 129 -13.39 1.11 2.82
CA LEU A 129 -12.54 1.29 1.64
C LEU A 129 -11.19 1.92 2.04
N GLN A 130 -11.22 2.97 2.87
CA GLN A 130 -10.01 3.63 3.38
C GLN A 130 -9.10 2.64 4.13
N ALA A 131 -9.66 1.85 5.05
CA ALA A 131 -8.89 0.89 5.83
C ALA A 131 -8.28 -0.24 4.96
N ARG A 132 -9.02 -0.69 3.93
CA ARG A 132 -8.53 -1.70 2.99
C ARG A 132 -7.46 -1.15 2.05
N LEU A 133 -7.58 0.10 1.61
CA LEU A 133 -6.56 0.80 0.81
C LEU A 133 -5.26 0.98 1.59
N ASP A 134 -5.36 1.37 2.86
CA ASP A 134 -4.24 1.49 3.79
C ASP A 134 -3.55 0.13 4.06
N ARG A 135 -4.33 -0.96 4.14
CA ARG A 135 -3.80 -2.33 4.19
C ARG A 135 -3.05 -2.71 2.90
N LEU A 136 -3.57 -2.35 1.73
CA LEU A 136 -2.92 -2.60 0.45
C LEU A 136 -1.59 -1.85 0.34
N LEU A 137 -1.55 -0.58 0.76
CA LEU A 137 -0.30 0.21 0.80
C LEU A 137 0.78 -0.45 1.68
N ARG A 138 0.41 -0.95 2.86
CA ARG A 138 1.34 -1.73 3.71
C ARG A 138 1.83 -3.00 3.02
N ARG A 139 0.93 -3.71 2.32
CA ARG A 139 1.30 -4.94 1.60
C ARG A 139 2.28 -4.66 0.46
N LEU A 140 2.06 -3.58 -0.30
CA LEU A 140 2.97 -3.15 -1.36
C LEU A 140 4.34 -2.74 -0.80
N GLN A 141 4.39 -2.03 0.33
CA GLN A 141 5.64 -1.70 1.02
C GLN A 141 6.39 -2.98 1.43
N LEU A 142 5.70 -3.95 2.01
CA LEU A 142 6.30 -5.24 2.41
C LEU A 142 6.85 -6.00 1.19
N LEU A 143 6.08 -6.04 0.09
CA LEU A 143 6.49 -6.67 -1.16
C LEU A 143 7.77 -6.01 -1.71
N MET A 144 7.83 -4.68 -1.76
CA MET A 144 9.02 -3.95 -2.21
C MET A 144 10.24 -4.24 -1.32
N SER A 145 10.06 -4.27 0.01
CA SER A 145 11.14 -4.61 0.94
C SER A 145 11.64 -6.04 0.75
N ARG A 146 10.75 -7.00 0.53
CA ARG A 146 11.11 -8.42 0.32
C ARG A 146 11.80 -8.66 -1.03
N LEU A 147 11.43 -7.90 -2.05
CA LEU A 147 12.08 -7.92 -3.36
C LEU A 147 13.38 -7.07 -3.38
N ALA A 148 13.82 -6.54 -2.23
CA ALA A 148 15.00 -5.67 -2.11
C ALA A 148 15.01 -4.49 -3.09
N LEU A 149 13.82 -3.96 -3.41
CA LEU A 149 13.70 -2.86 -4.37
C LEU A 149 14.12 -1.54 -3.71
N PRO A 150 14.72 -0.60 -4.47
CA PRO A 150 14.98 0.75 -4.00
C PRO A 150 13.73 1.36 -3.38
N GLN A 151 13.85 1.86 -2.16
CA GLN A 151 12.76 2.54 -1.49
C GLN A 151 12.70 3.99 -1.98
N PRO A 152 11.50 4.51 -2.29
CA PRO A 152 11.39 5.92 -2.61
C PRO A 152 11.85 6.76 -1.43
N PRO A 153 12.51 7.91 -1.68
CA PRO A 153 12.73 8.87 -0.62
C PRO A 153 11.38 9.30 0.00
N PRO A 154 11.35 9.72 1.27
CA PRO A 154 10.13 10.26 1.87
C PRO A 154 9.61 11.44 1.04
N ASP A 155 8.41 11.30 0.48
CA ASP A 155 7.78 12.39 -0.27
C ASP A 155 7.49 13.57 0.67
N PRO A 156 7.65 14.82 0.22
CA PRO A 156 7.23 15.98 0.99
C PRO A 156 5.71 15.89 1.28
N PRO A 157 5.25 16.31 2.47
CA PRO A 157 3.84 16.31 2.78
C PRO A 157 3.12 17.23 1.79
N ALA A 158 2.17 16.70 1.01
CA ALA A 158 1.40 17.55 0.10
C ALA A 158 0.50 18.51 0.90
N PRO A 159 0.20 19.69 0.35
CA PRO A 159 -0.63 20.67 1.02
C PRO A 159 -2.04 20.11 1.31
N PRO A 160 -2.74 20.65 2.33
CA PRO A 160 -4.13 20.30 2.60
C PRO A 160 -5.02 20.52 1.37
N LEU A 161 -5.89 19.56 1.08
CA LEU A 161 -6.91 19.70 0.04
C LEU A 161 -7.96 20.72 0.47
N ALA A 162 -8.24 21.71 -0.39
CA ALA A 162 -9.26 22.72 -0.13
C ALA A 162 -10.65 22.07 0.04
N PRO A 163 -11.53 22.62 0.91
CA PRO A 163 -12.90 22.14 1.00
C PRO A 163 -13.65 22.36 -0.33
N PRO A 164 -14.66 21.54 -0.64
CA PRO A 164 -15.43 21.71 -1.87
C PRO A 164 -16.19 23.04 -1.84
N SER A 165 -16.23 23.75 -2.98
CA SER A 165 -16.91 25.04 -3.11
C SER A 165 -18.44 24.96 -2.96
N SER A 166 -19.01 23.76 -3.08
CA SER A 166 -20.43 23.48 -2.88
C SER A 166 -20.64 22.01 -2.52
N ALA A 167 -21.83 21.66 -2.01
CA ALA A 167 -22.20 20.27 -1.75
C ALA A 167 -22.10 19.40 -3.03
N TRP A 168 -22.51 19.96 -4.18
CA TRP A 168 -22.37 19.29 -5.47
C TRP A 168 -20.91 19.14 -5.91
N GLY A 169 -20.05 20.11 -5.58
CA GLY A 169 -18.60 20.00 -5.77
C GLY A 169 -18.02 18.80 -5.02
N GLY A 170 -18.49 18.54 -3.79
CA GLY A 170 -18.12 17.36 -3.02
C GLY A 170 -18.57 16.05 -3.69
N ILE A 171 -19.79 16.02 -4.23
CA ILE A 171 -20.33 14.86 -4.96
C ILE A 171 -19.55 14.58 -6.25
N ARG A 172 -19.26 15.61 -7.07
CA ARG A 172 -18.42 15.46 -8.27
C ARG A 172 -17.02 14.98 -7.93
N ALA A 173 -16.44 15.50 -6.86
CA ALA A 173 -15.15 15.05 -6.36
C ALA A 173 -15.20 13.57 -5.94
N ALA A 174 -16.29 13.13 -5.28
CA ALA A 174 -16.47 11.72 -4.93
C ALA A 174 -16.49 10.79 -6.14
N HIS A 175 -17.21 11.18 -7.20
CA HIS A 175 -17.24 10.46 -8.48
C HIS A 175 -15.86 10.38 -9.12
N ALA A 176 -15.12 11.49 -9.18
CA ALA A 176 -13.76 11.54 -9.73
C ALA A 176 -12.80 10.62 -8.95
N ILE A 177 -12.86 10.67 -7.63
CA ILE A 177 -11.97 9.91 -6.74
C ILE A 177 -12.25 8.41 -6.85
N LEU A 178 -13.52 7.99 -6.80
CA LEU A 178 -13.89 6.57 -6.91
C LEU A 178 -13.65 6.02 -8.32
N GLY A 179 -13.97 6.81 -9.35
CA GLY A 179 -13.71 6.45 -10.76
C GLY A 179 -12.22 6.30 -11.04
N GLY A 180 -11.41 7.27 -10.64
CA GLY A 180 -9.95 7.21 -10.77
C GLY A 180 -9.32 6.06 -9.99
N LEU A 181 -9.78 5.82 -8.75
CA LEU A 181 -9.30 4.71 -7.93
C LEU A 181 -9.63 3.36 -8.59
N HIS A 182 -10.84 3.20 -9.11
CA HIS A 182 -11.23 1.99 -9.84
C HIS A 182 -10.30 1.70 -11.02
N LEU A 183 -10.05 2.70 -11.88
CA LEU A 183 -9.14 2.55 -13.02
C LEU A 183 -7.70 2.22 -12.57
N THR A 184 -7.23 2.88 -11.51
CA THR A 184 -5.89 2.64 -10.95
C THR A 184 -5.76 1.21 -10.42
N LEU A 185 -6.79 0.69 -9.74
CA LEU A 185 -6.79 -0.68 -9.24
C LEU A 185 -6.90 -1.72 -10.36
N ASP A 186 -7.69 -1.47 -11.41
CA ASP A 186 -7.76 -2.37 -12.57
C ASP A 186 -6.40 -2.48 -13.25
N TRP A 187 -5.75 -1.34 -13.47
CA TRP A 187 -4.40 -1.29 -14.00
C TRP A 187 -3.39 -1.98 -13.08
N ALA A 188 -3.49 -1.79 -11.77
CA ALA A 188 -2.63 -2.45 -10.79
C ALA A 188 -2.76 -3.97 -10.83
N VAL A 189 -3.97 -4.52 -10.95
CA VAL A 189 -4.18 -5.97 -11.09
C VAL A 189 -3.45 -6.50 -12.34
N ARG A 190 -3.60 -5.82 -13.49
CA ARG A 190 -2.90 -6.20 -14.73
C ARG A 190 -1.39 -6.14 -14.56
N GLY A 191 -0.89 -5.06 -13.95
CA GLY A 191 0.55 -4.87 -13.70
C GLY A 191 1.16 -5.90 -12.77
N LEU A 192 0.49 -6.23 -11.67
CA LEU A 192 0.96 -7.25 -10.73
C LEU A 192 0.93 -8.67 -11.34
N LEU A 193 -0.01 -8.97 -12.22
CA LEU A 193 -0.05 -10.25 -12.94
C LEU A 193 1.07 -10.35 -13.99
N LEU A 194 1.32 -9.28 -14.75
CA LEU A 194 2.46 -9.22 -15.67
C LEU A 194 3.81 -9.29 -14.95
N LEU A 195 3.87 -8.76 -13.73
CA LEU A 195 5.04 -8.86 -12.87
C LEU A 195 5.29 -10.31 -12.45
N LYS A 196 4.24 -11.03 -12.07
CA LYS A 196 4.32 -12.44 -11.69
C LYS A 196 4.89 -13.31 -12.82
N THR A 197 4.63 -13.00 -14.09
CA THR A 197 5.17 -13.79 -15.22
C THR A 197 6.68 -13.56 -15.46
N ARG A 198 7.27 -12.54 -14.81
CA ARG A 198 8.71 -12.23 -14.89
C ARG A 198 9.52 -12.73 -13.69
N LEU A 199 8.85 -13.24 -12.65
CA LEU A 199 9.49 -13.91 -11.51
C LEU A 199 9.54 -15.40 -11.75
#